data_AF-A0A842SV78-F1
#
_entry.id   AF-A0A842SV78-F1
#
_cell.length_a   1.000
_cell.length_b   1.000
_cell.length_c   1.000
_cell.angle_alpha   90.00
_cell.angle_beta   90.00
_cell.angle_gamma   90.00
#
_symmetry.space_group_name_H-M   'P 1'
#
loop_
_entity.id
_entity.type
_entity.pdbx_description
1 polymer ?
#
loop_
_entity_poly.entity_id
_entity_poly.type
_entity_poly.pdbx_seq_one_letter_code
_entity_poly.pdbx_strand_id
1 'polypeptide(L)'
;MAEEFVGVEIAVIVVTASITLAAILIGLGRAFGYKRIEHFGIEELLQSVVNAAIIGSFAAVIELVAAVSSSLVTETCTEGNVVEQLGCALQNINDLLFLFFQELVKVLTLVGYYQTIGLDFGAFEISPFNNLAAVSGVLSVQLLAANLILLLVGLNIQITNFIGQNALALLFPVGLVLRTLFATRKVGGFLIALSIGLFLFYPTFVLIFPGPENDLSNSTVAMQEFNNNSYYATLPVVDLNDNYAIAGKLDIMSGRCLEENLSNTSQCNQTLIDYGIMENVSNVSNVTVWEIALPENTTFDFSGDITYITQSNNNALSKSLLYSVVAPIFSLLVTVVFVKELSNILGSEIGIKTLTAI
;
A
#
# COMPACT_ATOMS: atom_id res chain seq x y z
N MET A 1 17.67 -12.50 -15.33
CA MET A 1 16.70 -13.11 -14.38
C MET A 1 16.13 -14.46 -14.85
N ALA A 2 16.44 -14.97 -16.05
CA ALA A 2 15.99 -16.30 -16.48
C ALA A 2 16.82 -17.48 -15.90
N GLU A 3 18.02 -17.21 -15.36
CA GLU A 3 18.95 -18.25 -14.90
C GLU A 3 18.64 -18.84 -13.51
N GLU A 4 17.65 -18.31 -12.79
CA GLU A 4 17.33 -18.79 -11.43
C GLU A 4 15.86 -19.21 -11.27
N PHE A 5 15.19 -19.58 -12.37
CA PHE A 5 13.92 -20.27 -12.28
C PHE A 5 14.16 -21.74 -11.89
N VAL A 6 14.45 -21.96 -10.60
CA VAL A 6 14.56 -23.30 -9.98
C VAL A 6 13.36 -24.19 -10.34
N GLY A 7 12.18 -23.59 -10.55
CA GLY A 7 10.98 -24.29 -11.00
C GLY A 7 11.08 -24.93 -12.39
N VAL A 8 11.79 -24.32 -13.34
CA VAL A 8 11.95 -24.86 -14.70
C VAL A 8 12.85 -26.08 -14.70
N GLU A 9 13.94 -26.06 -13.94
CA GLU A 9 14.84 -27.21 -13.79
C GLU A 9 14.08 -28.42 -13.21
N ILE A 10 13.34 -28.20 -12.12
CA ILE A 10 12.51 -29.25 -11.51
C ILE A 10 11.46 -29.77 -12.51
N ALA A 11 10.79 -28.87 -13.23
CA ALA A 11 9.79 -29.25 -14.23
C ALA A 11 10.41 -30.12 -15.35
N VAL A 12 11.60 -29.76 -15.84
CA VAL A 12 12.35 -30.53 -16.85
C VAL A 12 12.73 -31.91 -16.31
N ILE A 13 13.20 -32.00 -15.06
CA ILE A 13 13.52 -33.28 -14.41
C ILE A 13 12.27 -34.17 -14.31
N VAL A 14 11.14 -33.62 -13.87
CA VAL A 14 9.88 -34.36 -13.70
C VAL A 14 9.35 -34.87 -15.05
N VAL A 15 9.37 -34.03 -16.08
CA VAL A 15 8.98 -34.42 -17.45
C VAL A 15 9.91 -35.49 -18.00
N THR A 16 11.22 -35.34 -17.82
CA THR A 16 12.21 -36.33 -18.29
C THR A 16 12.01 -37.66 -17.56
N ALA A 17 11.75 -37.62 -16.26
CA ALA A 17 11.43 -38.80 -15.47
C ALA A 17 10.14 -39.49 -15.95
N SER A 18 9.09 -38.73 -16.29
CA SER A 18 7.84 -39.33 -16.80
C SER A 18 8.03 -39.95 -18.20
N ILE A 19 8.80 -39.30 -19.08
CA ILE A 19 9.15 -39.84 -20.41
C ILE A 19 9.95 -41.15 -20.28
N THR A 20 10.94 -41.18 -19.39
CA THR A 20 11.77 -42.38 -19.18
C THR A 20 10.94 -43.53 -18.58
N LEU A 21 10.07 -43.27 -17.60
CA LEU A 21 9.15 -44.27 -17.06
C LEU A 21 8.19 -44.81 -18.13
N ALA A 22 7.62 -43.93 -18.96
CA ALA A 22 6.75 -44.34 -20.06
C ALA A 22 7.50 -45.23 -21.08
N ALA A 23 8.74 -44.87 -21.44
CA ALA A 23 9.57 -45.67 -22.33
C ALA A 23 9.88 -47.07 -21.76
N ILE A 24 10.17 -47.16 -20.46
CA ILE A 24 10.38 -48.44 -19.75
C ILE A 24 9.11 -49.28 -19.79
N LEU A 25 7.93 -48.70 -19.53
CA LEU A 25 6.64 -49.40 -19.57
C LEU A 25 6.34 -49.95 -20.96
N ILE A 26 6.60 -49.17 -22.02
CA ILE A 26 6.45 -49.63 -23.41
C ILE A 26 7.40 -50.81 -23.69
N GLY A 27 8.66 -50.70 -23.27
CA GLY A 27 9.66 -51.75 -23.42
C GLY A 27 9.26 -53.05 -22.71
N LEU A 28 8.81 -52.97 -21.46
CA LEU A 28 8.31 -54.12 -20.70
C LEU A 28 7.04 -54.71 -21.32
N GLY A 29 6.10 -53.87 -21.75
CA GLY A 29 4.87 -54.30 -22.42
C GLY A 29 5.16 -55.14 -23.67
N ARG A 30 6.15 -54.71 -24.47
CA ARG A 30 6.62 -55.47 -25.65
C ARG A 30 7.36 -56.75 -25.28
N ALA A 31 8.27 -56.70 -24.30
CA ALA A 31 9.07 -57.85 -23.91
C ALA A 31 8.21 -59.02 -23.40
N PHE A 32 7.12 -58.73 -22.67
CA PHE A 32 6.22 -59.74 -22.13
C PHE A 32 4.99 -60.03 -23.01
N GLY A 33 4.81 -59.31 -24.14
CA GLY A 33 3.64 -59.46 -25.01
C GLY A 33 2.31 -58.98 -24.38
N TYR A 34 2.37 -58.19 -23.30
CA TYR A 34 1.17 -57.64 -22.65
C TYR A 34 0.77 -56.30 -23.29
N LYS A 35 -0.09 -56.37 -24.31
CA LYS A 35 -0.60 -55.18 -25.05
C LYS A 35 -1.19 -54.10 -24.14
N ARG A 36 -1.82 -54.46 -23.02
CA ARG A 36 -2.42 -53.48 -22.09
C ARG A 36 -1.37 -52.57 -21.44
N ILE A 37 -0.20 -53.10 -21.09
CA ILE A 37 0.89 -52.33 -20.50
C ILE A 37 1.54 -51.44 -21.56
N GLU A 38 1.70 -51.96 -22.79
CA GLU A 38 2.20 -51.16 -23.91
C GLU A 38 1.27 -49.98 -24.22
N HIS A 39 -0.04 -50.20 -24.34
CA HIS A 39 -1.00 -49.11 -24.57
C HIS A 39 -0.98 -48.08 -23.45
N PHE A 40 -0.90 -48.52 -22.19
CA PHE A 40 -0.77 -47.63 -21.05
C PHE A 40 0.52 -46.78 -21.12
N GLY A 41 1.66 -47.39 -21.44
CA GLY A 41 2.92 -46.67 -21.61
C GLY A 41 2.90 -45.66 -22.75
N ILE A 42 2.24 -45.98 -23.87
CA ILE A 42 2.05 -45.03 -24.99
C ILE A 42 1.20 -43.84 -24.58
N GLU A 43 0.12 -44.09 -23.83
CA GLU A 43 -0.77 -43.04 -23.33
C GLU A 43 -0.04 -42.10 -22.37
N GLU A 44 0.77 -42.64 -21.45
CA GLU A 44 1.62 -41.86 -20.54
C GLU A 44 2.71 -41.06 -21.27
N LEU A 45 3.31 -41.63 -22.32
CA LEU A 45 4.31 -40.94 -23.13
C LEU A 45 3.69 -39.71 -23.82
N LEU A 46 2.53 -39.90 -24.44
CA LEU A 46 1.84 -38.81 -25.14
C LEU A 46 1.43 -37.70 -24.16
N GLN A 47 0.91 -38.05 -23.00
CA GLN A 47 0.58 -37.07 -21.95
C GLN A 47 1.82 -36.34 -21.42
N SER A 48 2.96 -37.02 -21.31
CA SER A 48 4.23 -36.41 -20.91
C SER A 48 4.71 -35.37 -21.94
N VAL A 49 4.59 -35.66 -23.23
CA VAL A 49 4.91 -34.72 -24.32
C VAL A 49 3.97 -33.51 -24.29
N VAL A 50 2.67 -33.73 -24.08
CA VAL A 50 1.69 -32.63 -23.93
C VAL A 50 2.03 -31.76 -22.71
N ASN A 51 2.38 -32.37 -21.57
CA ASN A 51 2.80 -31.62 -20.38
C ASN A 51 4.07 -30.80 -20.64
N ALA A 52 5.05 -31.36 -21.36
CA ALA A 52 6.26 -30.63 -21.77
C ALA A 52 5.92 -29.41 -22.64
N ALA A 53 5.03 -29.57 -23.62
CA ALA A 53 4.57 -28.49 -24.48
C ALA A 53 3.81 -27.41 -23.70
N ILE A 54 2.98 -27.80 -22.72
CA ILE A 54 2.28 -26.88 -21.82
C ILE A 54 3.27 -26.07 -20.97
N ILE A 55 4.31 -26.70 -20.42
CA ILE A 55 5.34 -25.99 -19.64
C ILE A 55 6.08 -24.98 -20.53
N GLY A 56 6.47 -25.39 -21.74
CA GLY A 56 7.15 -24.52 -22.70
C GLY A 56 6.29 -23.32 -23.12
N SER A 57 5.00 -23.54 -23.41
CA SER A 57 4.10 -22.44 -23.75
C SER A 57 3.85 -21.50 -22.57
N PHE A 58 3.77 -22.02 -21.35
CA PHE A 58 3.62 -21.18 -20.16
C PHE A 58 4.86 -20.35 -19.86
N ALA A 59 6.06 -20.90 -20.01
CA ALA A 59 7.29 -20.12 -19.84
C ALA A 59 7.30 -18.89 -20.79
N ALA A 60 6.92 -19.10 -22.05
CA ALA A 60 6.80 -18.00 -23.02
C ALA A 60 5.70 -16.99 -22.66
N VAL A 61 4.55 -17.45 -22.14
CA VAL A 61 3.47 -16.55 -21.68
C VAL A 61 3.90 -15.74 -20.46
N ILE A 62 4.61 -16.34 -19.50
CA ILE A 62 5.12 -15.63 -18.32
C ILE A 62 6.11 -14.55 -18.76
N GLU A 63 7.00 -14.85 -19.70
CA GLU A 63 7.94 -13.87 -20.24
C GLU A 63 7.23 -12.72 -20.96
N LEU A 64 6.23 -13.04 -21.80
CA LEU A 64 5.42 -12.03 -22.48
C LEU A 64 4.68 -11.14 -21.47
N VAL A 65 4.11 -11.73 -20.42
CA VAL A 65 3.35 -10.98 -19.42
C VAL A 65 4.27 -10.15 -18.54
N ALA A 66 5.45 -10.66 -18.19
CA ALA A 66 6.47 -9.87 -17.50
C ALA A 66 6.87 -8.65 -18.35
N ALA A 67 7.09 -8.84 -19.65
CA ALA A 67 7.39 -7.74 -20.56
C ALA A 67 6.24 -6.72 -20.64
N VAL A 68 4.99 -7.17 -20.83
CA VAL A 68 3.83 -6.28 -20.89
C VAL A 68 3.60 -5.56 -19.56
N SER A 69 3.72 -6.25 -18.43
CA SER A 69 3.57 -5.62 -17.11
C SER A 69 4.63 -4.56 -16.86
N SER A 70 5.89 -4.82 -17.24
CA SER A 70 6.96 -3.82 -17.10
C SER A 70 6.70 -2.55 -17.92
N SER A 71 5.90 -2.64 -18.99
CA SER A 71 5.50 -1.47 -19.80
C SER A 71 4.28 -0.71 -19.25
N LEU A 72 3.47 -1.34 -18.38
CA LEU A 72 2.23 -0.76 -17.85
C LEU A 72 2.42 -0.08 -16.49
N VAL A 73 3.47 -0.44 -15.74
CA VAL A 73 3.72 0.07 -14.40
C VAL A 73 4.75 1.21 -14.49
N THR A 74 4.37 2.38 -13.98
CA THR A 74 5.19 3.62 -13.98
C THR A 74 6.42 3.52 -13.07
N GLU A 75 7.45 4.31 -13.40
CA GLU A 75 8.88 4.26 -13.02
C GLU A 75 9.28 4.26 -11.53
N THR A 76 8.38 4.15 -10.54
CA THR A 76 8.80 4.24 -9.13
C THR A 76 9.56 3.02 -8.63
N CYS A 77 9.37 1.86 -9.27
CA CYS A 77 10.09 0.62 -8.95
C CYS A 77 10.71 0.08 -10.25
N THR A 78 11.96 0.49 -10.52
CA THR A 78 12.55 0.43 -11.87
C THR A 78 12.91 -0.96 -12.37
N GLU A 79 12.95 -1.99 -11.53
CA GLU A 79 13.37 -3.33 -11.94
C GLU A 79 12.62 -4.40 -11.15
N GLY A 80 12.17 -5.45 -11.84
CA GLY A 80 11.60 -6.63 -11.20
C GLY A 80 10.42 -7.25 -11.95
N ASN A 81 9.99 -8.41 -11.48
CA ASN A 81 8.73 -9.03 -11.90
C ASN A 81 7.52 -8.27 -11.33
N VAL A 82 6.31 -8.59 -11.79
CA VAL A 82 5.07 -7.91 -11.35
C VAL A 82 4.83 -8.00 -9.84
N VAL A 83 5.26 -9.12 -9.23
CA VAL A 83 5.12 -9.35 -7.79
C VAL A 83 6.07 -8.45 -7.00
N GLU A 84 7.31 -8.30 -7.46
CA GLU A 84 8.32 -7.40 -6.89
C GLU A 84 7.91 -5.95 -7.03
N GLN A 85 7.36 -5.56 -8.19
CA GLN A 85 6.80 -4.22 -8.40
C GLN A 85 5.67 -3.93 -7.42
N LEU A 86 4.71 -4.85 -7.25
CA LEU A 86 3.67 -4.69 -6.23
C LEU A 86 4.26 -4.65 -4.81
N GLY A 87 5.24 -5.50 -4.51
CA GLY A 87 5.92 -5.51 -3.21
C GLY A 87 6.57 -4.17 -2.90
N CYS A 88 7.28 -3.59 -3.86
CA CYS A 88 7.90 -2.28 -3.78
C CYS A 88 6.87 -1.15 -3.60
N ALA A 89 5.77 -1.16 -4.36
CA ALA A 89 4.69 -0.19 -4.21
C ALA A 89 4.04 -0.26 -2.81
N LEU A 90 3.73 -1.46 -2.33
CA LEU A 90 3.17 -1.67 -1.00
C LEU A 90 4.14 -1.24 0.11
N GLN A 91 5.44 -1.48 -0.05
CA GLN A 91 6.46 -1.05 0.90
C GLN A 91 6.54 0.48 0.97
N ASN A 92 6.54 1.16 -0.18
CA ASN A 92 6.52 2.63 -0.23
C ASN A 92 5.27 3.20 0.45
N ILE A 93 4.10 2.61 0.19
CA ILE A 93 2.85 3.00 0.87
C ILE A 93 2.96 2.77 2.39
N ASN A 94 3.53 1.66 2.84
CA ASN A 94 3.74 1.37 4.26
C ASN A 94 4.64 2.43 4.92
N ASP A 95 5.73 2.82 4.27
CA ASP A 95 6.67 3.81 4.80
C ASP A 95 6.03 5.21 4.86
N LEU A 96 5.29 5.61 3.82
CA LEU A 96 4.51 6.86 3.80
C LEU A 96 3.41 6.87 4.86
N LEU A 97 2.68 5.76 5.04
CA LEU A 97 1.65 5.62 6.08
C LEU A 97 2.25 5.71 7.49
N PHE A 98 3.46 5.17 7.69
CA PHE A 98 4.14 5.27 8.97
C PHE A 98 4.55 6.70 9.29
N LEU A 99 5.07 7.45 8.31
CA LEU A 99 5.35 8.89 8.48
C LEU A 99 4.07 9.69 8.73
N PHE A 100 3.02 9.44 7.96
CA PHE A 100 1.70 10.03 8.16
C PHE A 100 1.19 9.77 9.59
N PHE A 101 1.30 8.53 10.08
CA PHE A 101 0.90 8.15 11.42
C PHE A 101 1.67 8.92 12.51
N GLN A 102 2.99 9.06 12.37
CA GLN A 102 3.80 9.81 13.34
C GLN A 102 3.39 11.28 13.42
N GLU A 103 3.19 11.92 12.28
CA GLU A 103 2.80 13.32 12.22
C GLU A 103 1.37 13.52 12.76
N LEU A 104 0.46 12.59 12.49
CA LEU A 104 -0.89 12.61 13.04
C LEU A 104 -0.90 12.50 14.58
N VAL A 105 -0.02 11.68 15.17
CA VAL A 105 0.13 11.59 16.64
C VAL A 105 0.60 12.93 17.23
N LYS A 106 1.54 13.61 16.58
CA LYS A 106 2.02 14.93 17.03
C LYS A 106 0.91 15.97 16.97
N VAL A 107 0.16 16.04 15.86
CA VAL A 107 -0.99 16.94 15.70
C VAL A 107 -2.04 16.64 16.78
N LEU A 108 -2.39 15.37 17.00
CA LEU A 108 -3.35 14.97 18.02
C LEU A 108 -2.91 15.38 19.43
N THR A 109 -1.62 15.21 19.75
CA THR A 109 -1.06 15.60 21.06
C THR A 109 -1.10 17.11 21.26
N LEU A 110 -0.77 17.88 20.22
CA LEU A 110 -0.85 19.34 20.23
C LEU A 110 -2.29 19.82 20.43
N VAL A 111 -3.25 19.29 19.66
CA VAL A 111 -4.68 19.63 19.82
C VAL A 111 -5.19 19.22 21.20
N GLY A 112 -4.80 18.05 21.70
CA GLY A 112 -5.13 17.58 23.04
C GLY A 112 -4.59 18.51 24.14
N TYR A 113 -3.36 19.00 23.99
CA TYR A 113 -2.79 19.99 24.90
C TYR A 113 -3.66 21.25 24.97
N TYR A 114 -4.00 21.85 23.82
CA TYR A 114 -4.85 23.05 23.80
C TYR A 114 -6.25 22.82 24.36
N GLN A 115 -6.85 21.64 24.11
CA GLN A 115 -8.13 21.27 24.69
C GLN A 115 -8.09 21.25 26.23
N THR A 116 -6.97 20.84 26.84
CA THR A 116 -6.82 20.77 28.30
C THR A 116 -6.51 22.11 28.97
N ILE A 117 -6.28 23.17 28.21
CA ILE A 117 -6.06 24.50 28.80
C ILE A 117 -7.39 24.98 29.43
N GLY A 118 -7.39 25.05 30.76
CA GLY A 118 -8.44 25.64 31.57
C GLY A 118 -7.91 26.82 32.37
N LEU A 119 -8.74 27.85 32.54
CA LEU A 119 -8.48 28.98 33.42
C LEU A 119 -9.40 28.85 34.63
N ASP A 120 -8.83 28.55 35.79
CA ASP A 120 -9.56 28.44 37.06
C ASP A 120 -9.46 29.75 37.84
N PHE A 121 -10.61 30.39 38.10
CA PHE A 121 -10.74 31.61 38.88
C PHE A 121 -11.25 31.35 40.31
N GLY A 122 -11.27 30.09 40.74
CA GLY A 122 -11.78 29.62 42.03
C GLY A 122 -13.31 29.59 42.13
N ALA A 123 -14.00 30.57 41.54
CA ALA A 123 -15.47 30.63 41.48
C ALA A 123 -16.06 29.98 40.23
N PHE A 124 -15.30 29.92 39.14
CA PHE A 124 -15.68 29.29 37.88
C PHE A 124 -14.42 28.92 37.07
N GLU A 125 -14.55 27.94 36.19
CA GLU A 125 -13.51 27.49 35.26
C GLU A 125 -13.94 27.83 33.82
N ILE A 126 -13.02 28.38 33.02
CA ILE A 126 -13.22 28.63 31.59
C ILE A 126 -12.27 27.75 30.79
N SER A 127 -12.80 26.89 29.93
CA SER A 127 -12.03 26.16 28.92
C SER A 127 -12.30 26.77 27.54
N PRO A 128 -11.46 27.70 27.07
CA PRO A 128 -11.70 28.43 25.81
C PRO A 128 -11.66 27.50 24.58
N PHE A 129 -11.01 26.35 24.70
CA PHE A 129 -10.78 25.40 23.61
C PHE A 129 -11.56 24.10 23.72
N ASN A 130 -12.60 24.06 24.55
CA ASN A 130 -13.38 22.84 24.73
C ASN A 130 -13.97 22.30 23.40
N ASN A 131 -14.23 23.17 22.42
CA ASN A 131 -14.71 22.77 21.09
C ASN A 131 -13.69 21.93 20.29
N LEU A 132 -12.39 22.00 20.62
CA LEU A 132 -11.37 21.13 20.03
C LEU A 132 -11.55 19.66 20.41
N ALA A 133 -12.38 19.33 21.41
CA ALA A 133 -12.74 17.96 21.74
C ALA A 133 -13.37 17.19 20.57
N ALA A 134 -14.14 17.89 19.71
CA ALA A 134 -14.70 17.27 18.52
C ALA A 134 -13.61 16.94 17.48
N VAL A 135 -12.67 17.86 17.29
CA VAL A 135 -11.52 17.69 16.39
C VAL A 135 -10.61 16.57 16.87
N SER A 136 -10.24 16.56 18.16
CA SER A 136 -9.40 15.52 18.75
C SER A 136 -10.06 14.14 18.65
N GLY A 137 -11.38 14.07 18.77
CA GLY A 137 -12.17 12.87 18.48
C GLY A 137 -12.01 12.37 17.04
N VAL A 138 -12.12 13.27 16.04
CA VAL A 138 -11.94 12.90 14.62
C VAL A 138 -10.51 12.45 14.34
N LEU A 139 -9.50 13.20 14.80
CA LEU A 139 -8.09 12.85 14.65
C LEU A 139 -7.76 11.50 15.33
N SER A 140 -8.37 11.21 16.48
CA SER A 140 -8.23 9.92 17.15
C SER A 140 -8.81 8.76 16.34
N VAL A 141 -9.94 8.96 15.65
CA VAL A 141 -10.52 7.95 14.74
C VAL A 141 -9.64 7.78 13.49
N GLN A 142 -9.10 8.87 12.94
CA GLN A 142 -8.13 8.82 11.85
C GLN A 142 -6.87 8.04 12.23
N LEU A 143 -6.39 8.21 13.47
CA LEU A 143 -5.23 7.48 13.99
C LEU A 143 -5.50 5.97 14.07
N LEU A 144 -6.69 5.59 14.56
CA LEU A 144 -7.12 4.19 14.57
C LEU A 144 -7.22 3.61 13.15
N ALA A 145 -7.78 4.37 12.22
CA ALA A 145 -7.88 3.98 10.81
C ALA A 145 -6.51 3.81 10.17
N ALA A 146 -5.57 4.74 10.40
CA ALA A 146 -4.20 4.66 9.92
C ALA A 146 -3.50 3.39 10.42
N ASN A 147 -3.64 3.05 11.71
CA ASN A 147 -3.07 1.84 12.29
C ASN A 147 -3.67 0.55 11.68
N LEU A 148 -4.99 0.53 11.45
CA LEU A 148 -5.65 -0.58 10.77
C LEU A 148 -5.13 -0.75 9.33
N ILE A 149 -5.01 0.35 8.58
CA ILE A 149 -4.49 0.33 7.21
C ILE A 149 -3.04 -0.16 7.19
N LEU A 150 -2.19 0.27 8.13
CA LEU A 150 -0.80 -0.18 8.23
C LEU A 150 -0.72 -1.70 8.44
N LEU A 151 -1.57 -2.25 9.31
CA LEU A 151 -1.67 -3.72 9.48
C LEU A 151 -2.09 -4.41 8.18
N LEU A 152 -3.09 -3.88 7.48
CA LEU A 152 -3.60 -4.45 6.24
C LEU A 152 -2.57 -4.40 5.10
N VAL A 153 -1.85 -3.28 4.96
CA VAL A 153 -0.73 -3.16 4.01
C VAL A 153 0.37 -4.16 4.36
N GLY A 154 0.74 -4.27 5.64
CA GLY A 154 1.70 -5.27 6.12
C GLY A 154 1.28 -6.70 5.78
N LEU A 155 -0.01 -7.04 5.93
CA LEU A 155 -0.55 -8.34 5.53
C LEU A 155 -0.49 -8.55 4.01
N ASN A 156 -0.80 -7.53 3.22
CA ASN A 156 -0.67 -7.59 1.76
C ASN A 156 0.79 -7.78 1.33
N ILE A 157 1.76 -7.15 1.99
CA ILE A 157 3.20 -7.37 1.74
C ILE A 157 3.56 -8.84 2.00
N GLN A 158 3.10 -9.42 3.11
CA GLN A 158 3.36 -10.83 3.42
C GLN A 158 2.73 -11.78 2.39
N ILE A 159 1.50 -11.50 1.95
CA ILE A 159 0.84 -12.27 0.89
C ILE A 159 1.64 -12.18 -0.42
N THR A 160 2.05 -10.98 -0.82
CA THR A 160 2.83 -10.75 -2.05
C THR A 160 4.18 -11.47 -1.98
N ASN A 161 4.89 -11.41 -0.85
CA ASN A 161 6.14 -12.14 -0.65
C ASN A 161 5.93 -13.66 -0.68
N PHE A 162 4.86 -14.16 -0.06
CA PHE A 162 4.50 -15.58 -0.13
C PHE A 162 4.23 -16.02 -1.57
N ILE A 163 3.47 -15.23 -2.35
CA ILE A 163 3.19 -15.51 -3.76
C ILE A 163 4.48 -15.54 -4.56
N GLY A 164 5.35 -14.52 -4.40
CA GLY A 164 6.61 -14.43 -5.14
C GLY A 164 7.52 -15.62 -4.91
N GLN A 165 7.65 -16.06 -3.65
CA GLN A 165 8.56 -17.15 -3.28
C GLN A 165 7.97 -18.54 -3.50
N ASN A 166 6.66 -18.74 -3.27
CA ASN A 166 6.07 -20.07 -3.19
C ASN A 166 5.17 -20.42 -4.38
N ALA A 167 4.53 -19.46 -5.04
CA ALA A 167 3.55 -19.78 -6.07
C ALA A 167 4.19 -20.49 -7.27
N LEU A 168 5.21 -19.90 -7.88
CA LEU A 168 5.89 -20.52 -9.01
C LEU A 168 6.94 -21.57 -8.60
N ALA A 169 7.66 -21.37 -7.50
CA ALA A 169 8.73 -22.29 -7.12
C ALA A 169 8.20 -23.61 -6.54
N LEU A 170 7.08 -23.57 -5.79
CA LEU A 170 6.57 -24.74 -5.06
C LEU A 170 5.25 -25.25 -5.64
N LEU A 171 4.24 -24.41 -5.80
CA LEU A 171 2.91 -24.88 -6.23
C LEU A 171 2.89 -25.37 -7.68
N PHE A 172 3.64 -24.70 -8.57
CA PHE A 172 3.67 -25.08 -9.98
C PHE A 172 4.34 -26.46 -10.23
N PRO A 173 5.55 -26.76 -9.72
CA PRO A 173 6.15 -28.09 -9.88
C PRO A 173 5.34 -29.19 -9.20
N VAL A 174 4.79 -28.94 -8.01
CA VAL A 174 3.91 -29.90 -7.32
C VAL A 174 2.66 -30.18 -8.17
N GLY A 175 2.08 -29.15 -8.78
CA GLY A 175 0.97 -29.30 -9.71
C GLY A 175 1.30 -30.17 -10.92
N LEU A 176 2.50 -30.04 -11.47
CA LEU A 176 2.99 -30.88 -12.57
C LEU A 176 3.19 -32.34 -12.14
N VAL A 177 3.80 -32.58 -10.98
CA VAL A 177 3.97 -33.94 -10.44
C VAL A 177 2.61 -34.59 -10.18
N LEU A 178 1.66 -33.87 -9.57
CA LEU A 178 0.31 -34.40 -9.34
C LEU A 178 -0.45 -34.65 -10.65
N ARG A 179 -0.05 -34.02 -11.77
CA ARG A 179 -0.66 -34.25 -13.08
C ARG A 179 -0.25 -35.59 -13.70
N THR A 180 0.93 -36.12 -13.37
CA THR A 180 1.39 -37.42 -13.86
C THR A 180 0.66 -38.59 -13.20
N LEU A 181 0.10 -38.37 -12.00
CA LEU A 181 -0.72 -39.37 -11.33
C LEU A 181 -2.20 -39.26 -11.75
N PHE A 182 -2.76 -40.34 -12.30
CA PHE A 182 -4.16 -40.39 -12.76
C PHE A 182 -5.17 -39.89 -11.72
N ALA A 183 -5.01 -40.30 -10.46
CA ALA A 183 -5.95 -39.95 -9.39
C ALA A 183 -5.92 -38.46 -9.01
N THR A 184 -4.76 -37.81 -9.14
CA THR A 184 -4.57 -36.41 -8.72
C THR A 184 -4.53 -35.42 -9.88
N ARG A 185 -4.81 -35.86 -11.12
CA ARG A 185 -4.73 -35.01 -12.32
C ARG A 185 -5.54 -33.72 -12.23
N LYS A 186 -6.77 -33.79 -11.68
CA LYS A 186 -7.61 -32.60 -11.47
C LYS A 186 -7.02 -31.64 -10.44
N VAL A 187 -6.46 -32.18 -9.36
CA VAL A 187 -5.77 -31.40 -8.32
C VAL A 187 -4.51 -30.76 -8.89
N GLY A 188 -3.73 -31.48 -9.69
CA GLY A 188 -2.56 -30.95 -10.39
C GLY A 188 -2.91 -29.78 -11.32
N GLY A 189 -3.95 -29.93 -12.15
CA GLY A 189 -4.47 -28.85 -12.98
C GLY A 189 -4.93 -27.62 -12.19
N PHE A 190 -5.58 -27.84 -11.04
CA PHE A 190 -5.95 -26.76 -10.12
C PHE A 190 -4.73 -26.05 -9.52
N LEU A 191 -3.71 -26.78 -9.05
CA LEU A 191 -2.50 -26.16 -8.49
C LEU A 191 -1.72 -25.37 -9.53
N ILE A 192 -1.63 -25.88 -10.77
CA ILE A 192 -1.04 -25.15 -11.89
C ILE A 192 -1.84 -23.85 -12.13
N ALA A 193 -3.16 -23.94 -12.25
CA ALA A 193 -4.00 -22.77 -12.45
C ALA A 193 -3.87 -21.75 -11.32
N LEU A 194 -3.83 -22.21 -10.07
CA LEU A 194 -3.70 -21.38 -8.88
C LEU A 194 -2.35 -20.67 -8.80
N SER A 195 -1.24 -21.37 -9.11
CA SER A 195 0.09 -20.76 -9.14
C SER A 195 0.18 -19.62 -10.17
N ILE A 196 -0.34 -19.83 -11.37
CA ILE A 196 -0.38 -18.83 -12.44
C ILE A 196 -1.32 -17.68 -12.08
N GLY A 197 -2.51 -18.02 -11.57
CA GLY A 197 -3.51 -17.04 -11.12
C GLY A 197 -2.94 -16.07 -10.10
N LEU A 198 -2.34 -16.60 -9.04
CA LEU A 198 -1.75 -15.80 -7.97
C LEU A 198 -0.50 -15.04 -8.42
N PHE A 199 0.34 -15.62 -9.26
CA PHE A 199 1.56 -14.94 -9.69
C PHE A 199 1.29 -13.79 -10.67
N LEU A 200 0.30 -13.97 -11.56
CA LEU A 200 0.05 -13.03 -12.65
C LEU A 200 -1.10 -12.08 -12.34
N PHE A 201 -2.30 -12.62 -12.11
CA PHE A 201 -3.50 -11.81 -12.02
C PHE A 201 -3.57 -11.05 -10.70
N TYR A 202 -3.17 -11.69 -9.60
CA TYR A 202 -3.24 -11.04 -8.30
C TYR A 202 -2.48 -9.69 -8.25
N PRO A 203 -1.17 -9.63 -8.56
CA PRO A 203 -0.44 -8.38 -8.46
C PRO A 203 -0.85 -7.38 -9.54
N THR A 204 -1.12 -7.85 -10.76
CA THR A 204 -1.54 -6.98 -11.88
C THR A 204 -2.83 -6.23 -11.56
N PHE A 205 -3.85 -6.91 -11.03
CA PHE A 205 -5.11 -6.25 -10.71
C PHE A 205 -5.02 -5.29 -9.53
N VAL A 206 -4.11 -5.52 -8.57
CA VAL A 206 -3.89 -4.55 -7.48
C VAL A 206 -3.21 -3.29 -8.02
N LEU A 207 -2.20 -3.45 -8.89
CA LEU A 207 -1.47 -2.33 -9.50
C LEU A 207 -2.31 -1.45 -10.43
N ILE A 208 -3.43 -1.96 -10.95
CA ILE A 208 -4.35 -1.15 -11.76
C ILE A 208 -5.08 -0.08 -10.93
N PHE A 209 -5.23 -0.28 -9.62
CA PHE A 209 -5.85 0.74 -8.77
C PHE A 209 -4.89 1.91 -8.54
N PRO A 210 -5.40 3.17 -8.56
CA PRO A 210 -4.57 4.33 -8.29
C PRO A 210 -4.05 4.26 -6.85
N GLY A 211 -2.73 4.35 -6.70
CA GLY A 211 -2.07 4.36 -5.40
C GLY A 211 -2.33 5.66 -4.61
N PRO A 212 -2.26 5.61 -3.26
CA PRO A 212 -2.51 6.75 -2.38
C PRO A 212 -1.25 7.60 -2.08
N GLU A 213 -0.13 7.38 -2.74
CA GLU A 213 1.19 7.91 -2.36
C GLU A 213 1.21 9.44 -2.33
N ASN A 214 0.66 10.08 -3.37
CA ASN A 214 0.63 11.53 -3.46
C ASN A 214 -0.26 12.16 -2.38
N ASP A 215 -1.44 11.58 -2.12
CA ASP A 215 -2.35 12.08 -1.09
C ASP A 215 -1.75 11.91 0.32
N LEU A 216 -1.09 10.77 0.59
CA LEU A 216 -0.39 10.53 1.85
C LEU A 216 0.77 11.50 2.05
N SER A 217 1.58 11.72 1.01
CA SER A 217 2.71 12.66 1.04
C SER A 217 2.22 14.08 1.30
N ASN A 218 1.23 14.56 0.55
CA ASN A 218 0.67 15.91 0.71
C ASN A 218 0.07 16.12 2.11
N SER A 219 -0.66 15.12 2.62
CA SER A 219 -1.24 15.19 3.97
C SER A 219 -0.17 15.18 5.06
N THR A 220 0.90 14.40 4.85
CA THR A 220 2.05 14.36 5.78
C THR A 220 2.76 15.71 5.80
N VAL A 221 3.02 16.32 4.64
CA VAL A 221 3.63 17.66 4.54
C VAL A 221 2.76 18.71 5.24
N ALA A 222 1.45 18.71 5.02
CA ALA A 222 0.53 19.64 5.70
C ALA A 222 0.59 19.50 7.24
N MET A 223 0.65 18.28 7.76
CA MET A 223 0.80 18.03 9.19
C MET A 223 2.19 18.45 9.71
N GLN A 224 3.25 18.22 8.94
CA GLN A 224 4.60 18.66 9.29
C GLN A 224 4.70 20.19 9.35
N GLU A 225 4.13 20.90 8.38
CA GLU A 225 4.06 22.36 8.36
C GLU A 225 3.33 22.88 9.60
N PHE A 226 2.20 22.28 9.95
CA PHE A 226 1.46 22.63 11.18
C PHE A 226 2.24 22.32 12.46
N ASN A 227 2.90 21.17 12.55
CA ASN A 227 3.69 20.77 13.73
C ASN A 227 4.95 21.63 13.90
N ASN A 228 5.58 22.04 12.80
CA ASN A 228 6.77 22.88 12.79
C ASN A 228 6.45 24.38 12.91
N ASN A 229 5.16 24.74 12.85
CA ASN A 229 4.73 26.12 13.01
C ASN A 229 4.96 26.57 14.46
N SER A 230 5.89 27.51 14.65
CA SER A 230 6.25 28.05 15.96
C SER A 230 5.08 28.72 16.68
N TYR A 231 4.08 29.23 15.95
CA TYR A 231 2.88 29.83 16.53
C TYR A 231 2.00 28.79 17.25
N TYR A 232 2.03 27.52 16.80
CA TYR A 232 1.25 26.43 17.38
C TYR A 232 2.05 25.56 18.36
N ALA A 233 3.35 25.82 18.50
CA ALA A 233 4.19 25.12 19.47
C ALA A 233 3.58 25.23 20.88
N THR A 234 3.66 24.17 21.69
CA THR A 234 3.18 24.23 23.07
C THR A 234 3.85 25.38 23.82
N LEU A 235 3.11 26.10 24.65
CA LEU A 235 3.69 27.19 25.46
C LEU A 235 4.82 26.62 26.33
N PRO A 236 6.08 27.08 26.16
CA PRO A 236 7.08 26.83 27.18
C PRO A 236 6.62 27.49 28.48
N VAL A 237 7.15 27.02 29.62
CA VAL A 237 6.82 27.50 30.98
C VAL A 237 6.53 29.00 30.96
N VAL A 238 5.27 29.37 31.19
CA VAL A 238 4.83 30.76 31.14
C VAL A 238 5.55 31.51 32.26
N ASP A 239 6.37 32.49 31.90
CA ASP A 239 6.89 33.44 32.88
C ASP A 239 5.69 34.21 33.43
N LEU A 240 5.33 33.94 34.69
CA LEU A 240 4.20 34.57 35.38
C LEU A 240 4.33 36.10 35.46
N ASN A 241 5.51 36.65 35.14
CA ASN A 241 5.73 38.10 35.08
C ASN A 241 5.18 38.74 33.78
N ASP A 242 4.94 37.95 32.72
CA ASP A 242 4.29 38.44 31.50
C ASP A 242 2.81 38.06 31.49
N ASN A 243 2.00 38.95 32.05
CA ASN A 243 0.55 38.80 32.14
C ASN A 243 -0.14 38.71 30.77
N TYR A 244 0.52 39.04 29.66
CA TYR A 244 -0.08 39.09 28.32
C TYR A 244 0.44 38.02 27.36
N ALA A 245 1.47 37.24 27.73
CA ALA A 245 2.05 36.21 26.85
C ALA A 245 1.00 35.20 26.34
N ILE A 246 0.09 34.75 27.22
CA ILE A 246 -0.97 33.82 26.84
C ILE A 246 -1.99 34.51 25.91
N ALA A 247 -2.45 35.71 26.29
CA ALA A 247 -3.45 36.45 25.51
C ALA A 247 -2.94 36.80 24.10
N GLY A 248 -1.70 37.28 23.98
CA GLY A 248 -1.08 37.61 22.70
C GLY A 248 -0.95 36.39 21.78
N LYS A 249 -0.60 35.22 22.34
CA LYS A 249 -0.55 33.98 21.55
C LYS A 249 -1.94 33.53 21.09
N LEU A 250 -2.95 33.63 21.94
CA LEU A 250 -4.34 33.31 21.58
C LEU A 250 -4.86 34.21 20.46
N ASP A 251 -4.53 35.50 20.51
CA ASP A 251 -4.91 36.47 19.48
C ASP A 251 -4.26 36.15 18.14
N ILE A 252 -2.97 35.76 18.13
CA ILE A 252 -2.28 35.30 16.91
C ILE A 252 -2.93 34.02 16.35
N MET A 253 -3.16 33.02 17.20
CA MET A 253 -3.78 31.75 16.77
C MET A 253 -5.21 31.93 16.22
N SER A 254 -5.92 32.97 16.67
CA SER A 254 -7.27 33.30 16.21
C SER A 254 -7.32 34.04 14.86
N GLY A 255 -6.15 34.39 14.29
CA GLY A 255 -6.05 35.18 13.06
C GLY A 255 -6.41 36.67 13.22
N ARG A 256 -6.82 37.11 14.43
CA ARG A 256 -7.24 38.49 14.68
C ARG A 256 -6.12 39.51 14.52
N CYS A 257 -4.87 39.13 14.78
CA CYS A 257 -3.72 40.05 14.63
C CYS A 257 -3.47 40.51 13.17
N LEU A 258 -4.12 39.91 12.17
CA LEU A 258 -3.95 40.28 10.75
C LEU A 258 -4.96 41.32 10.26
N GLU A 259 -6.04 41.59 10.99
CA GLU A 259 -7.00 42.63 10.62
C GLU A 259 -6.49 44.00 11.10
N GLU A 260 -6.14 44.90 10.16
CA GLU A 260 -5.55 46.23 10.38
C GLU A 260 -6.36 47.19 11.29
N ASN A 261 -7.53 46.77 11.79
CA ASN A 261 -8.48 47.61 12.51
C ASN A 261 -8.48 47.43 14.04
N LEU A 262 -7.53 46.70 14.61
CA LEU A 262 -7.43 46.53 16.07
C LEU A 262 -6.61 47.63 16.74
N SER A 263 -7.22 48.29 17.72
CA SER A 263 -6.65 49.36 18.55
C SER A 263 -5.47 48.94 19.45
N ASN A 264 -5.06 47.66 19.41
CA ASN A 264 -3.95 47.07 20.18
C ASN A 264 -2.85 46.47 19.28
N THR A 265 -2.64 47.00 18.07
CA THR A 265 -1.57 46.61 17.14
C THR A 265 -0.16 46.62 17.74
N SER A 266 0.09 47.41 18.78
CA SER A 266 1.39 47.42 19.48
C SER A 266 1.71 46.09 20.18
N GLN A 267 0.71 45.36 20.68
CA GLN A 267 0.93 44.09 21.38
C GLN A 267 1.18 42.94 20.40
N CYS A 268 0.44 42.83 19.29
CA CYS A 268 0.73 41.82 18.26
C CYS A 268 2.15 42.00 17.68
N ASN A 269 2.57 43.25 17.42
CA ASN A 269 3.92 43.54 16.92
C ASN A 269 5.02 43.18 17.92
N GLN A 270 4.83 43.43 19.22
CA GLN A 270 5.82 43.08 20.24
C GLN A 270 5.99 41.56 20.32
N THR A 271 4.91 40.79 20.32
CA THR A 271 4.97 39.32 20.34
C THR A 271 5.66 38.76 19.09
N LEU A 272 5.44 39.36 17.91
CA LEU A 272 6.14 39.00 16.66
C LEU A 272 7.65 39.28 16.75
N ILE A 273 8.05 40.36 17.43
CA ILE A 273 9.47 40.68 17.71
C ILE A 273 10.06 39.67 18.70
N ASP A 274 9.34 39.34 19.77
CA ASP A 274 9.82 38.42 20.82
C ASP A 274 9.97 36.98 20.31
N TYR A 275 9.14 36.57 19.35
CA TYR A 275 9.28 35.31 18.63
C TYR A 275 10.31 35.36 17.47
N GLY A 276 11.02 36.48 17.29
CA GLY A 276 12.12 36.63 16.33
C GLY A 276 11.68 36.73 14.86
N ILE A 277 10.40 37.01 14.60
CA ILE A 277 9.87 37.16 13.23
C ILE A 277 10.12 38.58 12.71
N MET A 278 10.20 39.55 13.62
CA MET A 278 10.57 40.93 13.30
C MET A 278 11.91 41.27 13.94
N GLU A 279 12.87 41.71 13.13
CA GLU A 279 14.14 42.22 13.62
C GLU A 279 13.90 43.51 14.43
N ASN A 280 14.62 43.65 15.53
CA ASN A 280 14.36 44.64 16.58
C ASN A 280 14.51 46.09 16.04
N VAL A 281 13.43 46.70 15.54
CA VAL A 281 13.45 48.08 15.02
C VAL A 281 13.34 49.06 16.20
N SER A 282 14.45 49.29 16.89
CA SER A 282 14.51 50.06 18.13
C SER A 282 14.37 51.59 17.98
N ASN A 283 13.88 52.10 16.85
CA ASN A 283 13.66 53.54 16.62
C ASN A 283 12.53 53.78 15.62
N VAL A 284 11.29 53.77 16.12
CA VAL A 284 10.08 53.90 15.29
C VAL A 284 9.13 54.92 15.90
N SER A 285 9.47 56.20 15.74
CA SER A 285 8.52 57.30 15.96
C SER A 285 7.84 57.76 14.66
N ASN A 286 8.22 57.20 13.50
CA ASN A 286 7.64 57.50 12.18
C ASN A 286 7.80 56.31 11.21
N VAL A 287 7.36 55.10 11.58
CA VAL A 287 7.23 54.01 10.59
C VAL A 287 5.84 54.09 10.00
N THR A 288 5.78 54.69 8.81
CA THR A 288 4.77 54.31 7.82
C THR A 288 4.90 52.81 7.62
N VAL A 289 3.83 52.09 7.94
CA VAL A 289 3.64 50.64 7.76
C VAL A 289 4.42 50.17 6.54
N TRP A 290 5.60 49.59 6.76
CA TRP A 290 6.24 48.82 5.71
C TRP A 290 5.42 47.55 5.61
N GLU A 291 4.88 47.26 4.42
CA GLU A 291 4.38 45.93 4.07
C GLU A 291 5.49 44.93 4.40
N ILE A 292 5.39 44.32 5.57
CA ILE A 292 6.15 43.13 5.89
C ILE A 292 5.54 42.09 4.98
N ALA A 293 6.28 41.72 3.94
CA ALA A 293 5.97 40.57 3.10
C ALA A 293 6.06 39.31 3.97
N LEU A 294 5.02 39.08 4.77
CA LEU A 294 4.65 37.74 5.19
C LEU A 294 4.63 36.90 3.91
N PRO A 295 5.23 35.71 3.89
CA PRO A 295 5.15 34.84 2.72
C PRO A 295 3.68 34.77 2.31
N GLU A 296 3.39 35.14 1.05
CA GLU A 296 2.08 35.59 0.53
C GLU A 296 0.91 34.58 0.69
N ASN A 297 1.11 33.49 1.44
CA ASN A 297 0.17 32.41 1.61
C ASN A 297 0.08 31.83 3.04
N THR A 298 0.79 32.38 4.04
CA THR A 298 0.62 31.90 5.43
C THR A 298 -0.45 32.72 6.16
N THR A 299 -1.71 32.42 5.88
CA THR A 299 -2.78 32.86 6.77
C THR A 299 -2.65 32.12 8.09
N PHE A 300 -2.34 32.82 9.18
CA PHE A 300 -2.27 32.24 10.52
C PHE A 300 -3.70 31.99 11.03
N ASP A 301 -4.28 30.85 10.65
CA ASP A 301 -5.60 30.43 11.08
C ASP A 301 -5.53 28.99 11.60
N PHE A 302 -5.37 28.86 12.93
CA PHE A 302 -5.29 27.56 13.59
C PHE A 302 -6.50 26.67 13.29
N SER A 303 -7.70 27.25 13.23
CA SER A 303 -8.93 26.50 12.96
C SER A 303 -9.02 26.09 11.49
N GLY A 304 -8.62 26.98 10.58
CA GLY A 304 -8.53 26.70 9.15
C GLY A 304 -7.54 25.59 8.84
N ASP A 305 -6.34 25.66 9.39
CA ASP A 305 -5.28 24.66 9.21
C ASP A 305 -5.69 23.28 9.72
N ILE A 306 -6.30 23.21 10.91
CA ILE A 306 -6.84 21.96 11.46
C ILE A 306 -7.92 21.38 10.56
N THR A 307 -8.80 22.22 10.02
CA THR A 307 -9.87 21.79 9.12
C THR A 307 -9.29 21.22 7.83
N TYR A 308 -8.30 21.90 7.25
CA TYR A 308 -7.58 21.45 6.06
C TYR A 308 -6.86 20.12 6.30
N ILE A 309 -6.11 19.99 7.41
CA ILE A 309 -5.45 18.74 7.80
C ILE A 309 -6.47 17.61 7.94
N THR A 310 -7.57 17.86 8.65
CA THR A 310 -8.62 16.86 8.86
C THR A 310 -9.21 16.38 7.53
N GLN A 311 -9.47 17.29 6.59
CA GLN A 311 -9.98 16.95 5.27
C GLN A 311 -8.96 16.20 4.41
N SER A 312 -7.70 16.65 4.41
CA SER A 312 -6.60 16.02 3.68
C SER A 312 -6.35 14.60 4.18
N ASN A 313 -6.31 14.41 5.52
CA ASN A 313 -6.17 13.11 6.16
C ASN A 313 -7.32 12.16 5.80
N ASN A 314 -8.57 12.65 5.82
CA ASN A 314 -9.71 11.82 5.43
C ASN A 314 -9.62 11.34 3.98
N ASN A 315 -9.21 12.22 3.06
CA ASN A 315 -9.02 11.85 1.66
C ASN A 315 -7.89 10.81 1.51
N ALA A 316 -6.72 11.05 2.12
CA ALA A 316 -5.58 10.13 2.08
C ALA A 316 -5.92 8.75 2.68
N LEU A 317 -6.58 8.71 3.84
CA LEU A 317 -7.02 7.46 4.48
C LEU A 317 -8.07 6.72 3.66
N SER A 318 -9.02 7.43 3.05
CA SER A 318 -10.07 6.80 2.23
C SER A 318 -9.49 6.10 1.00
N LYS A 319 -8.55 6.73 0.29
CA LYS A 319 -7.84 6.14 -0.85
C LYS A 319 -6.94 4.99 -0.41
N SER A 320 -6.26 5.15 0.72
CA SER A 320 -5.40 4.10 1.29
C SER A 320 -6.22 2.85 1.68
N LEU A 321 -7.43 3.04 2.22
CA LEU A 321 -8.34 1.94 2.54
C LEU A 321 -8.86 1.25 1.28
N LEU A 322 -9.23 2.01 0.24
CA LEU A 322 -9.63 1.46 -1.05
C LEU A 322 -8.49 0.60 -1.64
N TYR A 323 -7.28 1.13 -1.66
CA TYR A 323 -6.11 0.42 -2.18
C TYR A 323 -5.75 -0.82 -1.35
N SER A 324 -5.83 -0.74 -0.01
CA SER A 324 -5.38 -1.84 0.87
C SER A 324 -6.42 -2.92 1.11
N VAL A 325 -7.71 -2.64 0.92
CA VAL A 325 -8.81 -3.58 1.18
C VAL A 325 -9.51 -3.96 -0.10
N VAL A 326 -10.00 -2.98 -0.86
CA VAL A 326 -10.88 -3.22 -2.00
C VAL A 326 -10.08 -3.83 -3.16
N ALA A 327 -8.89 -3.30 -3.45
CA ALA A 327 -8.08 -3.80 -4.56
C ALA A 327 -7.63 -5.27 -4.37
N PRO A 328 -7.10 -5.71 -3.21
CA PRO A 328 -6.75 -7.11 -2.98
C PRO A 328 -7.95 -8.06 -3.02
N ILE A 329 -9.09 -7.67 -2.45
CA ILE A 329 -10.31 -8.49 -2.48
C ILE A 329 -10.81 -8.67 -3.91
N PHE A 330 -10.90 -7.56 -4.66
CA PHE A 330 -11.29 -7.59 -6.06
C PHE A 330 -10.33 -8.46 -6.88
N SER A 331 -9.03 -8.27 -6.69
CA SER A 331 -8.00 -9.04 -7.35
C SER A 331 -8.08 -10.54 -7.04
N LEU A 332 -8.35 -10.91 -5.79
CA LEU A 332 -8.54 -12.30 -5.38
C LEU A 332 -9.78 -12.91 -6.05
N LEU A 333 -10.90 -12.17 -6.12
CA LEU A 333 -12.12 -12.65 -6.77
C LEU A 333 -11.87 -12.95 -8.26
N VAL A 334 -11.22 -12.03 -8.98
CA VAL A 334 -10.88 -12.25 -10.39
C VAL A 334 -9.93 -13.43 -10.54
N THR A 335 -8.95 -13.55 -9.65
CA THR A 335 -8.02 -14.69 -9.61
C THR A 335 -8.76 -16.01 -9.40
N VAL A 336 -9.73 -16.08 -8.49
CA VAL A 336 -10.53 -17.30 -8.25
C VAL A 336 -11.34 -17.69 -9.48
N VAL A 337 -11.97 -16.73 -10.16
CA VAL A 337 -12.69 -16.98 -11.42
C VAL A 337 -11.75 -17.52 -12.50
N PHE A 338 -10.58 -16.89 -12.66
CA PHE A 338 -9.57 -17.36 -13.60
C PHE A 338 -9.08 -18.78 -13.28
N VAL A 339 -8.76 -19.05 -12.02
CA VAL A 339 -8.30 -20.38 -11.56
C VAL A 339 -9.36 -21.44 -11.85
N LYS A 340 -10.64 -21.13 -11.61
CA LYS A 340 -11.75 -22.04 -11.92
C LYS A 340 -11.79 -22.39 -13.40
N GLU A 341 -11.80 -21.39 -14.28
CA GLU A 341 -11.88 -21.63 -15.73
C GLU A 341 -10.63 -22.34 -16.27
N LEU A 342 -9.44 -21.93 -15.85
CA LEU A 342 -8.19 -22.57 -16.28
C LEU A 342 -8.09 -24.00 -15.74
N SER A 343 -8.50 -24.26 -14.50
CA SER A 343 -8.51 -25.61 -13.93
C SER A 343 -9.50 -26.54 -14.66
N ASN A 344 -10.63 -26.00 -15.14
CA ASN A 344 -11.58 -26.77 -15.97
C ASN A 344 -10.95 -27.13 -17.32
N ILE A 345 -10.22 -26.20 -17.95
CA ILE A 345 -9.53 -26.46 -19.23
C ILE A 345 -8.40 -27.48 -19.05
N LEU A 346 -7.62 -27.35 -17.97
CA LEU A 346 -6.49 -28.26 -17.69
C LEU A 346 -6.94 -29.62 -17.15
N GLY A 347 -8.04 -29.65 -16.40
CA GLY A 347 -8.53 -30.82 -15.66
C GLY A 347 -9.66 -31.58 -16.33
N SER A 348 -10.38 -30.97 -17.29
CA SER A 348 -11.18 -31.75 -18.22
C SER A 348 -10.22 -32.61 -19.03
N GLU A 349 -10.45 -33.92 -19.02
CA GLU A 349 -9.78 -34.80 -19.95
C GLU A 349 -10.06 -34.20 -21.33
N ILE A 350 -9.02 -33.75 -22.04
CA ILE A 350 -9.10 -33.56 -23.48
C ILE A 350 -9.41 -34.96 -24.00
N GLY A 351 -10.70 -35.28 -24.03
CA GLY A 351 -11.18 -36.61 -24.24
C GLY A 351 -10.72 -36.99 -25.62
N ILE A 352 -9.78 -37.93 -25.71
CA ILE A 352 -9.36 -38.53 -26.97
C ILE A 352 -10.57 -39.14 -27.70
N LYS A 353 -11.71 -39.35 -27.00
CA LYS A 353 -13.02 -39.66 -27.60
C LYS A 353 -13.45 -38.70 -28.70
N THR A 354 -13.10 -37.41 -28.63
CA THR A 354 -13.40 -36.44 -29.69
C THR A 354 -12.41 -36.51 -30.85
N LEU A 355 -11.19 -37.00 -30.61
CA LEU A 355 -10.17 -37.20 -31.66
C LEU A 355 -10.32 -38.55 -32.38
N THR A 356 -10.94 -39.56 -31.78
CA THR A 356 -11.32 -40.81 -32.46
C THR A 356 -12.60 -40.72 -33.29
N ALA A 357 -13.28 -39.56 -33.27
CA ALA A 357 -14.44 -39.28 -34.11
C ALA A 357 -14.09 -38.56 -35.43
N ILE A 358 -12.79 -38.31 -35.67
CA ILE A 358 -12.20 -37.84 -36.93
C ILE A 358 -11.31 -38.98 -37.44
#